data_AF-A0A2G9GER8-F1
#
_entry.id   AF-A0A2G9GER8-F1
#
_cell.length_a   1.000
_cell.length_b   1.000
_cell.length_c   1.000
_cell.angle_alpha   90.00
_cell.angle_beta   90.00
_cell.angle_gamma   90.00
#
_symmetry.space_group_name_H-M   'P 1'
#
loop_
_entity.id
_entity.type
_entity.pdbx_description
1 polymer ?
#
loop_
_entity_poly.entity_id
_entity_poly.type
_entity_poly.pdbx_seq_one_letter_code
_entity_poly.pdbx_strand_id
1 'polypeptide(L)'
;MAAMARLFRSSSSSSAVFFVGRSLYTAAATELKSQSFLSRIDPKGRNVQWVFLGCPGVGKGTYASRLSVLLGVPHIATGDLVREELSSSGPLSKQLAYIVNQGKLVSDEIIISLLSKRLEAGESKGESGFILDGFPRTVRQAML
;
A
#
# COMPACT_ATOMS: atom_id res chain seq x y z
N MET A 1 -21.14 -12.29 -51.23
CA MET A 1 -21.62 -12.22 -52.62
C MET A 1 -22.90 -11.39 -52.66
N ALA A 2 -22.90 -10.34 -53.50
CA ALA A 2 -24.05 -9.53 -53.99
C ALA A 2 -24.86 -8.70 -52.95
N ALA A 3 -25.23 -7.43 -53.17
CA ALA A 3 -24.92 -6.47 -54.22
C ALA A 3 -25.27 -5.04 -53.77
N MET A 4 -24.48 -4.08 -54.25
CA MET A 4 -24.78 -2.64 -54.32
C MET A 4 -25.98 -2.34 -55.24
N ALA A 5 -26.82 -1.37 -54.87
CA ALA A 5 -27.62 -0.55 -55.78
C ALA A 5 -28.05 0.73 -55.03
N ARG A 6 -27.49 1.90 -55.32
CA ARG A 6 -27.79 2.86 -56.42
C ARG A 6 -28.57 4.07 -55.89
N LEU A 7 -27.80 5.16 -55.86
CA LEU A 7 -28.18 6.57 -55.91
C LEU A 7 -29.45 6.85 -56.72
N PHE A 8 -30.37 7.65 -56.17
CA PHE A 8 -31.35 8.43 -56.93
C PHE A 8 -31.59 9.81 -56.28
N ARG A 9 -31.06 10.82 -56.99
CA ARG A 9 -31.69 12.10 -57.41
C ARG A 9 -32.33 13.06 -56.40
N SER A 10 -31.90 14.31 -56.57
CA SER A 10 -32.42 15.60 -56.10
C SER A 10 -33.93 15.84 -56.27
N SER A 11 -34.57 16.53 -55.30
CA SER A 11 -34.92 17.97 -55.38
C SER A 11 -36.15 18.36 -54.52
N SER A 12 -36.01 19.49 -53.81
CA SER A 12 -37.03 20.50 -53.50
C SER A 12 -38.13 20.27 -52.45
N SER A 13 -37.96 21.01 -51.35
CA SER A 13 -38.90 21.98 -50.76
C SER A 13 -39.59 21.66 -49.42
N SER A 14 -39.30 22.55 -48.48
CA SER A 14 -40.17 23.13 -47.44
C SER A 14 -40.38 22.41 -46.09
N SER A 15 -39.78 23.05 -45.07
CA SER A 15 -40.37 23.40 -43.77
C SER A 15 -40.08 22.55 -42.53
N ALA A 16 -39.47 23.25 -41.57
CA ALA A 16 -39.61 23.13 -40.11
C ALA A 16 -38.80 22.04 -39.37
N VAL A 17 -37.74 22.46 -38.67
CA VAL A 17 -37.72 22.73 -37.20
C VAL A 17 -36.24 22.71 -36.77
N PHE A 18 -35.72 23.87 -36.34
CA PHE A 18 -34.42 23.96 -35.68
C PHE A 18 -34.54 23.47 -34.24
N PHE A 19 -34.00 22.28 -33.94
CA PHE A 19 -33.85 21.79 -32.57
C PHE A 19 -32.48 22.22 -32.03
N VAL A 20 -32.42 23.42 -31.44
CA VAL A 20 -31.29 23.85 -30.61
C VAL A 20 -31.66 23.60 -29.16
N GLY A 21 -30.88 22.77 -28.47
CA GLY A 21 -31.00 22.60 -27.02
C GLY A 21 -30.81 21.18 -26.54
N ARG A 22 -29.57 20.67 -26.58
CA ARG A 22 -29.16 19.52 -25.77
C ARG A 22 -29.30 19.90 -24.29
N SER A 23 -30.38 19.45 -23.65
CA SER A 23 -30.44 19.36 -22.18
C SER A 23 -29.75 18.05 -21.78
N LEU A 24 -28.45 18.14 -21.50
CA LEU A 24 -27.63 17.06 -20.93
C LEU A 24 -27.18 17.50 -19.53
N TYR A 25 -28.13 17.71 -18.64
CA TYR A 25 -27.87 18.17 -17.26
C TYR A 25 -28.48 17.26 -16.21
N THR A 26 -28.37 15.93 -16.35
CA THR A 26 -28.80 15.02 -15.26
C THR A 26 -28.09 13.67 -15.21
N ALA A 27 -26.86 13.56 -15.71
CA ALA A 27 -26.05 12.35 -15.56
C ALA A 27 -24.60 12.60 -15.07
N ALA A 28 -24.10 13.83 -15.15
CA ALA A 28 -22.68 14.13 -14.89
C ALA A 28 -22.33 14.44 -13.42
N ALA A 29 -23.32 14.54 -12.52
CA ALA A 29 -23.07 15.04 -11.15
C ALA A 29 -22.67 13.95 -10.14
N THR A 30 -22.83 12.66 -10.46
CA THR A 30 -22.60 11.57 -9.50
C THR A 30 -21.28 10.84 -9.71
N GLU A 31 -20.61 11.04 -10.84
CA GLU A 31 -19.40 10.30 -11.22
C GLU A 31 -18.08 11.04 -10.92
N LEU A 32 -18.14 12.34 -10.63
CA LEU A 32 -16.95 13.20 -10.50
C LEU A 32 -16.34 13.28 -9.09
N LYS A 33 -16.88 12.57 -8.10
CA LYS A 33 -16.34 12.60 -6.72
C LYS A 33 -15.49 11.38 -6.34
N SER A 34 -15.52 10.31 -7.14
CA SER A 34 -14.75 9.09 -6.85
C SER A 34 -13.37 9.07 -7.50
N GLN A 35 -13.17 9.78 -8.60
CA GLN A 35 -11.94 9.69 -9.41
C GLN A 35 -10.85 10.70 -9.00
N SER A 36 -11.20 11.80 -8.32
CA SER A 36 -10.25 12.85 -7.92
C SER A 36 -9.52 12.59 -6.60
N PHE A 37 -9.97 11.60 -5.81
CA PHE A 37 -9.32 11.26 -4.54
C PHE A 37 -8.15 10.30 -4.75
N LEU A 38 -8.26 9.38 -5.71
CA LEU A 38 -7.23 8.40 -6.03
C LEU A 38 -6.12 8.97 -6.93
N SER A 39 -6.40 10.01 -7.72
CA SER A 39 -5.43 10.62 -8.65
C SER A 39 -4.45 11.62 -8.01
N ARG A 40 -4.61 11.94 -6.73
CA ARG A 40 -3.68 12.82 -5.97
C ARG A 40 -2.67 12.06 -5.11
N ILE A 41 -2.60 10.75 -5.24
CA ILE A 41 -1.61 9.92 -4.56
C ILE A 41 -0.40 9.77 -5.47
N ASP A 42 0.47 10.77 -5.44
CA ASP A 42 1.81 10.65 -6.00
C ASP A 42 2.59 9.58 -5.20
N PRO A 43 2.93 8.41 -5.78
CA PRO A 43 3.60 7.33 -5.07
C PRO A 43 5.07 7.65 -4.74
N LYS A 44 5.68 8.65 -5.37
CA LYS A 44 7.09 9.03 -5.14
C LYS A 44 7.29 10.11 -4.08
N GLY A 45 6.23 10.79 -3.65
CA GLY A 45 6.31 11.94 -2.73
C GLY A 45 5.87 11.66 -1.28
N ARG A 46 5.44 10.44 -0.94
CA ARG A 46 4.86 10.15 0.38
C ARG A 46 5.84 9.35 1.24
N ASN A 47 6.48 10.04 2.18
CA ASN A 47 7.16 9.41 3.32
C ASN A 47 6.10 8.87 4.29
N VAL A 48 5.55 7.68 4.01
CA VAL A 48 4.61 7.01 4.90
C VAL A 48 5.40 6.30 5.99
N GLN A 49 5.23 6.69 7.25
CA GLN A 49 5.83 6.02 8.40
C GLN A 49 4.73 5.64 9.36
N TRP A 50 4.20 4.42 9.22
CA TRP A 50 3.04 3.96 9.98
C TRP A 50 3.39 2.84 10.93
N VAL A 51 2.64 2.77 12.03
CA VAL A 51 2.78 1.73 13.04
C VAL A 51 1.42 1.07 13.28
N PHE A 52 1.38 -0.25 13.23
CA PHE A 52 0.18 -1.05 13.41
C PHE A 52 0.15 -1.64 14.82
N LEU A 53 -0.81 -1.16 15.62
CA LEU A 53 -1.03 -1.59 17.00
C LEU A 53 -2.36 -2.34 17.13
N GLY A 54 -2.41 -3.31 18.03
CA GLY A 54 -3.63 -4.07 18.32
C GLY A 54 -3.34 -5.50 18.79
N CYS A 55 -4.38 -6.16 19.31
CA CYS A 55 -4.29 -7.53 19.86
C CYS A 55 -3.73 -8.54 18.85
N PRO A 56 -3.10 -9.64 19.31
CA PRO A 56 -2.74 -10.75 18.42
C PRO A 56 -4.01 -11.33 17.76
N GLY A 57 -3.89 -11.78 16.51
CA GLY A 57 -4.99 -12.42 15.78
C GLY A 57 -5.99 -11.47 15.09
N VAL A 58 -5.95 -10.16 15.32
CA VAL A 58 -6.89 -9.19 14.67
C VAL A 58 -6.60 -8.92 13.19
N GLY A 59 -5.60 -9.59 12.61
CA GLY A 59 -5.27 -9.47 11.19
C GLY A 59 -4.37 -8.29 10.80
N LYS A 60 -3.65 -7.65 11.76
CA LYS A 60 -2.74 -6.51 11.48
C LYS A 60 -1.81 -6.77 10.30
N GLY A 61 -1.05 -7.87 10.33
CA GLY A 61 -0.13 -8.23 9.25
C GLY A 61 -0.82 -8.43 7.90
N THR A 62 -2.07 -8.92 7.88
CA THR A 62 -2.86 -9.03 6.65
C THR A 62 -3.16 -7.65 6.05
N TYR A 63 -3.58 -6.69 6.88
CA TYR A 63 -3.84 -5.32 6.42
C TYR A 63 -2.55 -4.58 6.08
N ALA A 64 -1.50 -4.72 6.90
CA ALA A 64 -0.20 -4.09 6.69
C ALA A 64 0.45 -4.54 5.38
N SER A 65 0.40 -5.85 5.06
CA SER A 65 0.89 -6.37 3.78
C SER A 65 0.12 -5.81 2.58
N ARG A 66 -1.21 -5.73 2.66
CA ARG A 66 -2.03 -5.15 1.59
C ARG A 66 -1.75 -3.65 1.41
N LEU A 67 -1.62 -2.91 2.51
CA LEU A 67 -1.31 -1.48 2.46
C LEU A 67 0.11 -1.20 1.98
N SER A 68 1.07 -2.06 2.31
CA SER A 68 2.44 -1.97 1.79
C SER A 68 2.45 -2.00 0.27
N VAL A 69 1.70 -2.91 -0.37
CA VAL A 69 1.56 -2.96 -1.83
C VAL A 69 0.87 -1.71 -2.39
N LEU A 70 -0.19 -1.24 -1.73
CA LEU A 70 -0.95 -0.07 -2.19
C LEU A 70 -0.18 1.25 -2.05
N LEU A 71 0.63 1.39 -1.00
CA LEU A 71 1.38 2.61 -0.68
C LEU A 71 2.81 2.59 -1.23
N GLY A 72 3.28 1.43 -1.71
CA GLY A 72 4.63 1.28 -2.25
C GLY A 72 5.74 1.37 -1.18
N VAL A 73 5.43 1.10 0.09
CA VAL A 73 6.38 1.14 1.20
C VAL A 73 6.58 -0.24 1.80
N PRO A 74 7.77 -0.57 2.34
CA PRO A 74 8.03 -1.86 2.95
C PRO A 74 7.16 -2.12 4.19
N HIS A 75 6.65 -3.33 4.30
CA HIS A 75 6.09 -3.86 5.54
C HIS A 75 7.20 -4.52 6.36
N ILE A 76 7.42 -4.05 7.58
CA ILE A 76 8.43 -4.54 8.51
C ILE A 76 7.71 -5.11 9.72
N ALA A 77 7.74 -6.43 9.88
CA ALA A 77 7.20 -7.10 11.07
C ALA A 77 8.34 -7.57 11.98
N THR A 78 8.26 -7.28 13.28
CA THR A 78 9.31 -7.72 14.23
C THR A 78 9.50 -9.23 14.29
N GLY A 79 8.42 -9.98 14.10
CA GLY A 79 8.49 -11.44 14.02
C GLY A 79 9.31 -11.92 12.83
N ASP A 80 9.24 -11.21 11.69
CA ASP A 80 10.04 -11.54 10.50
C ASP A 80 11.51 -11.19 10.71
N LEU A 81 11.82 -10.05 11.34
CA LEU A 81 13.20 -9.67 11.68
C LEU A 81 13.89 -10.74 12.54
N VAL A 82 13.20 -11.24 13.56
CA VAL A 82 13.71 -12.31 14.42
C VAL A 82 13.91 -13.61 13.64
N ARG A 83 12.96 -13.99 12.77
CA ARG A 83 13.08 -15.19 11.93
C ARG A 83 14.23 -15.10 10.95
N GLU A 84 14.38 -13.96 10.27
CA GLU A 84 15.44 -13.70 9.30
C GLU A 84 16.81 -13.80 9.98
N GLU A 85 16.96 -13.20 11.15
CA GLU A 85 18.20 -13.26 11.91
C GLU A 85 18.49 -14.66 12.45
N LEU A 86 17.48 -15.44 12.86
CA LEU A 86 17.66 -16.85 13.23
C LEU A 86 18.17 -17.72 12.08
N SER A 87 17.80 -17.39 10.84
CA SER A 87 18.34 -18.03 9.63
C SER A 87 19.73 -17.52 9.23
N SER A 88 20.26 -16.48 9.88
CA SER A 88 21.61 -15.98 9.64
C SER A 88 22.68 -16.88 10.29
N SER A 89 23.90 -16.88 9.76
CA SER A 89 25.03 -17.65 10.32
C SER A 89 25.87 -16.86 11.33
N GLY A 90 25.29 -15.84 11.99
CA GLY A 90 26.00 -14.94 12.89
C GLY A 90 26.15 -15.43 14.35
N PRO A 91 26.97 -14.74 15.17
CA PRO A 91 27.00 -14.99 16.62
C PRO A 91 25.66 -14.62 17.28
N LEU A 92 24.99 -13.60 16.76
CA LEU A 92 23.70 -13.11 17.26
C LEU A 92 22.56 -14.12 16.98
N SER A 93 22.60 -14.84 15.85
CA SER A 93 21.62 -15.89 15.55
C SER A 93 21.69 -17.07 16.54
N LYS A 94 22.90 -17.47 16.96
CA LYS A 94 23.08 -18.50 18.01
C LYS A 94 22.49 -18.07 19.35
N GLN A 95 22.70 -16.82 19.74
CA GLN A 95 22.13 -16.26 20.97
C GLN A 95 20.60 -16.20 20.89
N LEU A 96 20.05 -15.72 19.78
CA LEU A 96 18.61 -15.70 19.54
C LEU A 96 17.99 -17.11 19.55
N ALA A 97 18.64 -18.08 18.91
CA ALA A 97 18.17 -19.46 18.89
C ALA A 97 18.10 -20.04 20.30
N TYR A 98 19.10 -19.77 21.15
CA TYR A 98 19.09 -20.18 22.55
C TYR A 98 17.92 -19.58 23.33
N ILE A 99 17.65 -18.28 23.17
CA ILE A 99 16.55 -17.58 23.85
C ILE A 99 15.19 -18.15 23.41
N VAL A 100 14.99 -18.26 22.08
CA VAL A 100 13.73 -18.72 21.49
C VAL A 100 13.44 -20.18 21.84
N ASN A 101 14.46 -21.05 21.83
CA ASN A 101 14.31 -22.45 22.21
C ASN A 101 13.91 -22.64 23.69
N GLN A 102 14.18 -21.66 24.54
CA GLN A 102 13.73 -21.65 25.94
C GLN A 102 12.33 -21.07 26.12
N GLY A 103 11.64 -20.66 25.04
CA GLY A 103 10.36 -19.97 25.10
C GLY A 103 10.46 -18.58 25.75
N LYS A 104 11.66 -18.02 25.86
CA LYS A 104 11.88 -16.69 26.43
C LYS A 104 11.63 -15.61 25.38
N LEU A 105 11.19 -14.44 25.83
CA LEU A 105 11.06 -13.26 24.98
C LEU A 105 12.44 -12.71 24.63
N VAL A 106 12.60 -12.29 23.38
CA VAL A 106 13.77 -11.55 22.91
C VAL A 106 13.81 -10.20 23.60
N SER A 107 15.00 -9.72 24.00
CA SER A 107 15.12 -8.44 24.71
C SER A 107 14.80 -7.25 23.79
N ASP A 108 14.35 -6.16 24.40
CA ASP A 108 14.02 -4.93 23.69
C ASP A 108 15.24 -4.40 22.90
N GLU A 109 16.46 -4.48 23.47
CA GLU A 109 17.66 -4.00 22.79
C GLU A 109 17.97 -4.78 21.50
N ILE A 110 17.77 -6.11 21.52
CA ILE A 110 17.97 -6.94 20.33
C ILE A 110 16.95 -6.57 19.25
N ILE A 111 15.68 -6.40 19.61
CA ILE A 111 14.63 -6.03 18.65
C ILE A 111 14.92 -4.66 18.03
N ILE A 112 15.31 -3.67 18.84
CA ILE A 112 15.67 -2.34 18.36
C ILE A 112 16.88 -2.41 17.42
N SER A 113 17.93 -3.16 17.79
CA SER A 113 19.11 -3.34 16.95
C SER A 113 18.77 -3.95 15.59
N LEU A 114 17.92 -4.99 15.55
CA LEU A 114 17.49 -5.61 14.30
C LEU A 114 16.64 -4.66 13.45
N LEU A 115 15.74 -3.89 14.09
CA LEU A 115 14.92 -2.92 13.40
C LEU A 115 15.76 -1.79 12.80
N SER A 116 16.69 -1.21 13.57
CA SER A 116 17.60 -0.17 13.08
C SER A 116 18.40 -0.65 11.87
N LYS A 117 19.00 -1.85 11.96
CA LYS A 117 19.74 -2.46 10.84
C LYS A 117 18.86 -2.63 9.58
N ARG A 118 17.59 -3.04 9.73
CA ARG A 118 16.67 -3.17 8.60
C ARG A 118 16.31 -1.81 7.99
N LEU A 119 16.11 -0.79 8.81
CA LEU A 119 15.79 0.57 8.35
C LEU A 119 16.97 1.19 7.61
N GLU A 120 18.19 1.13 8.16
CA GLU A 120 19.42 1.60 7.53
C GLU A 120 19.69 0.91 6.19
N ALA A 121 19.49 -0.42 6.14
CA ALA A 121 19.61 -1.18 4.90
C ALA A 121 18.55 -0.82 3.86
N GLY A 122 17.35 -0.42 4.29
CA GLY A 122 16.28 0.06 3.44
C GLY A 122 16.58 1.45 2.88
N GLU A 123 16.98 2.37 3.74
CA GLU A 123 17.39 3.73 3.37
C GLU A 123 18.54 3.72 2.36
N SER A 124 19.55 2.85 2.57
CA SER A 124 20.66 2.66 1.63
C SER A 124 20.23 2.15 0.25
N LYS A 125 19.06 1.50 0.15
CA LYS A 125 18.45 1.05 -1.11
C LYS A 125 17.50 2.08 -1.71
N GLY A 126 17.33 3.23 -1.07
CA GLY A 126 16.40 4.28 -1.47
C GLY A 126 14.95 4.04 -1.05
N GLU A 127 14.69 3.17 -0.07
CA GLU A 127 13.35 3.04 0.53
C GLU A 127 13.00 4.33 1.29
N SER A 128 11.83 4.91 0.99
CA SER A 128 11.30 6.10 1.68
C SER A 128 9.97 5.77 2.36
N GLY A 129 10.03 5.56 3.68
CA GLY A 129 8.89 5.17 4.51
C GLY A 129 8.82 3.67 4.80
N PHE A 130 7.90 3.28 5.68
CA PHE A 130 7.65 1.92 6.13
C PHE A 130 6.28 1.77 6.83
N ILE A 131 5.81 0.54 6.92
CA ILE A 131 4.73 0.13 7.83
C ILE A 131 5.32 -0.86 8.83
N LEU A 132 5.26 -0.53 10.10
CA LEU A 132 5.78 -1.36 11.19
C LEU A 132 4.66 -2.15 11.86
N ASP A 133 4.79 -3.48 11.93
CA ASP A 133 3.86 -4.37 12.64
C ASP A 133 4.57 -5.07 13.81
N GLY A 134 3.91 -5.04 14.97
CA GLY A 134 4.38 -5.73 16.16
C GLY A 134 5.51 -5.02 16.91
N PHE A 135 5.69 -3.71 16.70
CA PHE A 135 6.54 -2.80 17.47
C PHE A 135 5.90 -1.41 17.52
N PRO A 136 5.98 -0.67 18.64
CA PRO A 136 6.44 -1.12 19.95
C PRO A 136 5.41 -2.05 20.63
N ARG A 137 5.87 -3.01 21.42
CA ARG A 137 5.06 -3.87 22.30
C ARG A 137 5.10 -3.45 23.77
N THR A 138 6.10 -2.66 24.15
CA THR A 138 6.29 -2.14 25.50
C THR A 138 6.41 -0.62 25.45
N VAL A 139 6.11 0.06 26.55
CA VAL A 139 6.31 1.51 26.66
C VAL A 139 7.79 1.88 26.50
N ARG A 140 8.70 1.05 27.01
CA ARG A 140 10.15 1.24 26.87
C ARG A 140 10.56 1.28 25.40
N GLN A 141 10.05 0.37 24.57
CA GLN A 141 10.32 0.37 23.12
C GLN A 141 9.82 1.62 22.40
N ALA A 142 8.81 2.33 22.94
CA ALA A 142 8.29 3.55 22.34
C ALA A 142 9.08 4.81 22.75
N MET A 143 9.89 4.73 23.79
CA MET A 143 10.67 5.85 24.35
C MET A 143 12.14 5.85 23.91
N LEU A 144 12.63 4.72 23.40
CA LEU A 144 13.99 4.52 22.89
C LEU A 144 14.04 4.87 21.40
#